data_AF-A0A971HAI5-F1
#
_entry.id   AF-A0A971HAI5-F1
#
_cell.length_a   1.000
_cell.length_b   1.000
_cell.length_c   1.000
_cell.angle_alpha   90.00
_cell.angle_beta   90.00
_cell.angle_gamma   90.00
#
_symmetry.space_group_name_H-M   'P 1'
#
loop_
_entity.id
_entity.type
_entity.pdbx_description
1 polymer ?
#
loop_
_entity_poly.entity_id
_entity_poly.type
_entity_poly.pdbx_seq_one_letter_code
_entity_poly.pdbx_strand_id
1 'polypeptide(L)'
;MKKILMIVMLLITSISMVSAQAVTEAKPAEPVTLRWAYWGSGVRITISQEAIDLFQQRNPGILVSPEVSGGTGDHFVKVDTQLAGGNGPDIIQVGGNIPDYAAVLLPLEPYSGNLLNTAVIDPSALASGTIGGKLVGISTGVNMPALVVNKSMIERAGLALPKTSITYPEFRDYLIQLKAKLPAGVYPMQDIGSLPSNSTPFGYWTRFNGTPLYNAATKSTSVKAADAQKYLELFKDYRDNGLVPPPDIAANYAETNADTSALIAGKVAISFLWTNQLGNYQAATKDELMFIEFPGAAATKALWQQPSQFYTVNKDSKHPDEAVKFINFLVNDPDAAKILGSNRGSSASATARASGATSPADQ
;
A
#
# COMPACT_ATOMS: atom_id res chain seq x y z
N MET A 1 0.63 19.76 -96.01
CA MET A 1 -0.42 20.81 -95.96
C MET A 1 -1.06 20.74 -94.58
N LYS A 2 -1.16 21.73 -93.70
CA LYS A 2 -0.81 23.15 -93.64
C LYS A 2 -0.78 23.51 -92.11
N LYS A 3 0.27 24.25 -91.69
CA LYS A 3 0.27 25.49 -90.86
C LYS A 3 -0.38 25.45 -89.44
N ILE A 4 0.37 25.65 -88.34
CA ILE A 4 0.89 26.91 -87.73
C ILE A 4 -0.20 27.80 -87.10
N LEU A 5 -0.14 28.01 -85.77
CA LEU A 5 -0.24 29.29 -84.99
C LEU A 5 -0.26 28.90 -83.48
N MET A 6 0.70 29.18 -82.59
CA MET A 6 1.39 30.42 -82.18
C MET A 6 0.47 31.49 -81.59
N ILE A 7 0.25 31.45 -80.27
CA ILE A 7 0.01 32.66 -79.46
C ILE A 7 0.95 32.64 -78.26
N VAL A 8 1.82 33.63 -78.28
CA VAL A 8 2.75 34.07 -77.24
C VAL A 8 1.95 34.80 -76.16
N MET A 9 2.15 34.45 -74.90
CA MET A 9 1.96 35.42 -73.82
C MET A 9 3.11 35.30 -72.84
N LEU A 10 4.07 36.20 -73.03
CA LEU A 10 5.21 36.48 -72.18
C LEU A 10 4.66 37.08 -70.86
N LEU A 11 4.87 36.43 -69.72
CA LEU A 11 4.87 37.10 -68.42
C LEU A 11 6.23 36.85 -67.76
N ILE A 12 6.93 37.96 -67.54
CA ILE A 12 8.25 38.09 -66.94
C ILE A 12 8.11 38.06 -65.41
N THR A 13 9.19 37.66 -64.72
CA THR A 13 9.51 37.75 -63.27
C THR A 13 8.80 36.75 -62.36
N SER A 14 9.45 36.01 -61.46
CA SER A 14 10.73 36.19 -60.76
C SER A 14 11.26 34.85 -60.26
N ILE A 15 12.58 34.66 -60.35
CA ILE A 15 13.31 33.59 -59.66
C ILE A 15 13.30 33.92 -58.17
N SER A 16 12.71 33.05 -57.36
CA SER A 16 13.00 32.97 -55.93
C SER A 16 13.59 31.59 -55.66
N MET A 17 14.92 31.54 -55.54
CA MET A 17 15.62 30.41 -54.93
C MET A 17 15.15 30.31 -53.48
N VAL A 18 14.21 29.41 -53.21
CA VAL A 18 13.97 28.91 -51.86
C VAL A 18 15.04 27.86 -51.61
N SER A 19 16.03 28.23 -50.80
CA SER A 19 16.96 27.31 -50.17
C SER A 19 16.16 26.26 -49.39
N ALA A 20 16.07 25.05 -49.93
CA ALA A 20 15.55 23.88 -49.24
C ALA A 20 16.50 23.55 -48.07
N GLN A 21 16.19 24.09 -46.88
CA GLN A 21 16.69 23.52 -45.64
C GLN A 21 16.10 22.12 -45.53
N ALA A 22 16.95 21.11 -45.63
CA ALA A 22 16.62 19.76 -45.27
C ALA A 22 16.21 19.75 -43.80
N VAL A 23 14.90 19.72 -43.56
CA VAL A 23 14.34 19.31 -42.28
C VAL A 23 14.72 17.84 -42.14
N THR A 24 15.77 17.55 -41.38
CA THR A 24 16.00 16.20 -40.88
C THR A 24 14.81 15.85 -40.01
N GLU A 25 13.84 15.14 -40.59
CA GLU A 25 12.84 14.41 -39.82
C GLU A 25 13.58 13.52 -38.82
N ALA A 26 13.48 13.86 -37.53
CA ALA A 26 13.93 12.99 -36.48
C ALA A 26 13.14 11.69 -36.61
N LYS A 27 13.83 10.61 -36.98
CA LYS A 27 13.27 9.25 -36.98
C LYS A 27 12.59 9.05 -35.60
N PRO A 28 11.30 8.64 -35.54
CA PRO A 28 10.67 8.35 -34.26
C PRO A 28 11.56 7.38 -33.50
N ALA A 29 11.93 7.73 -32.27
CA ALA A 29 12.69 6.83 -31.40
C ALA A 29 11.92 5.50 -31.34
N GLU A 30 12.64 4.38 -31.51
CA GLU A 30 12.00 3.07 -31.43
C GLU A 30 11.34 2.89 -30.07
N PRO A 31 10.11 2.32 -30.00
CA PRO A 31 9.42 2.14 -28.73
C PRO A 31 10.26 1.32 -27.75
N VAL A 32 10.44 1.84 -26.55
CA VAL A 32 11.03 1.11 -25.43
C VAL A 32 9.97 0.15 -24.89
N THR A 33 10.32 -1.11 -24.67
CA THR A 33 9.41 -2.09 -24.02
C THR A 33 9.98 -2.50 -22.67
N LEU A 34 9.31 -2.07 -21.60
CA LEU A 34 9.62 -2.46 -20.23
C LEU A 34 8.99 -3.81 -19.91
N ARG A 35 9.76 -4.71 -19.32
CA ARG A 35 9.27 -5.99 -18.78
C ARG A 35 8.95 -5.83 -17.30
N TRP A 36 7.70 -6.08 -16.92
CA TRP A 36 7.26 -5.98 -15.52
C TRP A 36 6.83 -7.34 -14.98
N ALA A 37 7.68 -7.96 -14.17
CA ALA A 37 7.36 -9.22 -13.51
C ALA A 37 6.62 -8.98 -12.18
N TYR A 38 5.45 -9.60 -12.02
CA TYR A 38 4.68 -9.53 -10.78
C TYR A 38 3.82 -10.78 -10.56
N TRP A 39 3.36 -10.97 -9.32
CA TRP A 39 2.44 -12.06 -8.99
C TRP A 39 1.02 -11.59 -8.69
N GLY A 40 0.07 -12.46 -9.06
CA GLY A 40 -1.32 -12.47 -8.65
C GLY A 40 -2.26 -12.91 -9.76
N SER A 41 -3.56 -12.82 -9.49
CA SER A 41 -4.61 -13.39 -10.33
C SER A 41 -5.87 -12.53 -10.34
N GLY A 42 -6.79 -12.85 -11.25
CA GLY A 42 -8.13 -12.26 -11.31
C GLY A 42 -8.12 -10.73 -11.39
N VAL A 43 -8.76 -10.10 -10.42
CA VAL A 43 -8.88 -8.63 -10.33
C VAL A 43 -7.51 -7.94 -10.42
N ARG A 44 -6.45 -8.52 -9.82
CA ARG A 44 -5.12 -7.91 -9.86
C ARG A 44 -4.57 -7.78 -11.28
N ILE A 45 -4.77 -8.79 -12.11
CA ILE A 45 -4.31 -8.76 -13.51
C ILE A 45 -5.10 -7.70 -14.28
N THR A 46 -6.40 -7.65 -14.07
CA THR A 46 -7.32 -6.71 -14.75
C THR A 46 -6.92 -5.27 -14.46
N ILE A 47 -6.85 -4.88 -13.19
CA ILE A 47 -6.49 -3.51 -12.80
C ILE A 47 -5.04 -3.15 -13.14
N SER A 48 -4.13 -4.13 -13.16
CA SER A 48 -2.76 -3.90 -13.60
C SER A 48 -2.68 -3.64 -15.10
N GLN A 49 -3.47 -4.35 -15.91
CA GLN A 49 -3.55 -4.09 -17.34
C GLN A 49 -4.17 -2.71 -17.63
N GLU A 50 -5.25 -2.34 -16.95
CA GLU A 50 -5.85 -1.00 -17.08
C GLU A 50 -4.86 0.12 -16.72
N ALA A 51 -4.06 -0.06 -15.67
CA ALA A 51 -3.02 0.89 -15.30
C ALA A 51 -1.89 0.96 -16.36
N ILE A 52 -1.49 -0.19 -16.92
CA ILE A 52 -0.54 -0.25 -18.05
C ILE A 52 -1.09 0.52 -19.25
N ASP A 53 -2.34 0.27 -19.64
CA ASP A 53 -2.96 0.90 -20.81
C ASP A 53 -3.03 2.42 -20.64
N LEU A 54 -3.42 2.90 -19.45
CA LEU A 54 -3.42 4.31 -19.12
C LEU A 54 -2.01 4.93 -19.17
N PHE A 55 -1.01 4.21 -18.67
CA PHE A 55 0.38 4.68 -18.73
C PHE A 55 0.87 4.80 -20.17
N GLN A 56 0.65 3.77 -21.00
CA GLN A 56 1.08 3.77 -22.40
C GLN A 56 0.36 4.85 -23.21
N GLN A 57 -0.93 5.10 -22.93
CA GLN A 57 -1.69 6.19 -23.55
C GLN A 57 -1.05 7.56 -23.27
N ARG A 58 -0.56 7.78 -22.05
CA ARG A 58 0.07 9.04 -21.62
C ARG A 58 1.55 9.14 -22.00
N ASN A 59 2.17 8.03 -22.39
CA ASN A 59 3.60 7.93 -22.66
C ASN A 59 3.84 7.22 -24.00
N PRO A 60 3.43 7.83 -25.13
CA PRO A 60 3.65 7.24 -26.45
C PRO A 60 5.15 6.98 -26.65
N GLY A 61 5.50 5.72 -26.97
CA GLY A 61 6.89 5.27 -27.10
C GLY A 61 7.43 4.46 -25.92
N ILE A 62 6.69 4.35 -24.82
CA ILE A 62 7.01 3.42 -23.73
C ILE A 62 5.89 2.37 -23.62
N LEU A 63 6.24 1.12 -23.90
CA LEU A 63 5.38 -0.04 -23.76
C LEU A 63 5.71 -0.79 -22.47
N VAL A 64 4.73 -1.46 -21.87
CA VAL A 64 4.92 -2.31 -20.70
C VAL A 64 4.37 -3.70 -21.02
N SER A 65 5.25 -4.69 -20.99
CA SER A 65 4.93 -6.10 -21.15
C SER A 65 4.85 -6.77 -19.77
N PRO A 66 3.66 -7.12 -19.27
CA PRO A 66 3.52 -7.79 -17.98
C PRO A 66 3.94 -9.26 -18.05
N GLU A 67 4.72 -9.70 -17.06
CA GLU A 67 5.10 -11.09 -16.83
C GLU A 67 4.44 -11.59 -15.54
N VAL A 68 3.25 -12.15 -15.69
CA VAL A 68 2.42 -12.53 -14.54
C VAL A 68 2.71 -13.95 -14.07
N SER A 69 2.85 -14.10 -12.76
CA SER A 69 2.93 -15.39 -12.08
C SER A 69 1.74 -15.56 -11.12
N GLY A 70 1.30 -16.79 -10.90
CA GLY A 70 0.09 -17.06 -10.11
C GLY A 70 0.28 -16.76 -8.62
N GLY A 71 1.50 -16.95 -8.11
CA GLY A 71 1.87 -16.68 -6.72
C GLY A 71 3.34 -16.30 -6.58
N THR A 72 3.81 -16.22 -5.34
CA THR A 72 5.20 -15.83 -5.04
C THR A 72 6.21 -16.92 -5.42
N GLY A 73 5.83 -18.20 -5.27
CA GLY A 73 6.72 -19.33 -5.52
C GLY A 73 7.17 -19.43 -6.98
N ASP A 74 6.21 -19.41 -7.92
CA ASP A 74 6.51 -19.45 -9.36
C ASP A 74 7.11 -18.13 -9.87
N HIS A 75 6.71 -17.00 -9.27
CA HIS A 75 7.30 -15.69 -9.56
C HIS A 75 8.80 -15.67 -9.34
N PHE A 76 9.26 -16.02 -8.13
CA PHE A 76 10.68 -15.95 -7.82
C PHE A 76 11.49 -17.03 -8.57
N VAL A 77 10.93 -18.22 -8.81
CA VAL A 77 11.60 -19.21 -9.68
C VAL A 77 11.89 -18.64 -11.08
N LYS A 78 10.92 -17.94 -11.69
CA LYS A 78 11.11 -17.32 -13.02
C LYS A 78 12.09 -16.15 -12.95
N VAL A 79 11.90 -15.22 -12.00
CA VAL A 79 12.75 -14.04 -11.84
C VAL A 79 14.20 -14.45 -11.59
N ASP A 80 14.45 -15.41 -10.70
CA ASP A 80 15.80 -15.88 -10.37
C ASP A 80 16.47 -16.53 -11.58
N THR A 81 15.72 -17.34 -12.35
CA THR A 81 16.23 -17.95 -13.59
C THR A 81 16.61 -16.88 -14.62
N GLN A 82 15.77 -15.85 -14.79
CA GLN A 82 16.01 -14.76 -15.72
C GLN A 82 17.20 -13.90 -15.29
N LEU A 83 17.31 -13.58 -14.00
CA LEU A 83 18.46 -12.85 -13.44
C LEU A 83 19.76 -13.63 -13.59
N ALA A 84 19.77 -14.93 -13.26
CA ALA A 84 20.93 -15.80 -13.44
C ALA A 84 21.37 -15.90 -14.92
N GLY A 85 20.41 -15.85 -15.85
CA GLY A 85 20.66 -15.81 -17.29
C GLY A 85 21.05 -14.43 -17.85
N GLY A 86 21.13 -13.38 -17.02
CA GLY A 86 21.43 -12.01 -17.48
C GLY A 86 20.32 -11.36 -18.29
N ASN A 87 19.09 -11.89 -18.22
CA ASN A 87 17.90 -11.41 -18.94
C ASN A 87 16.73 -11.14 -17.98
N GLY A 88 17.05 -10.58 -16.81
CA GLY A 88 16.06 -10.16 -15.82
C GLY A 88 15.08 -9.12 -16.38
N PRO A 89 13.85 -9.03 -15.86
CA PRO A 89 12.89 -8.02 -16.26
C PRO A 89 13.36 -6.64 -15.74
N ASP A 90 12.83 -5.56 -16.31
CA ASP A 90 13.19 -4.19 -15.92
C ASP A 90 12.63 -3.85 -14.54
N ILE A 91 11.42 -4.32 -14.25
CA ILE A 91 10.70 -4.06 -13.01
C ILE A 91 10.33 -5.38 -12.36
N ILE A 92 10.70 -5.51 -11.10
CA ILE A 92 10.47 -6.71 -10.30
C ILE A 92 9.58 -6.33 -9.12
N GLN A 93 8.41 -6.98 -9.02
CA GLN A 93 7.67 -6.97 -7.77
C GLN A 93 8.40 -7.86 -6.76
N VAL A 94 8.66 -7.34 -5.57
CA VAL A 94 9.23 -8.12 -4.44
C VAL A 94 8.37 -7.95 -3.20
N GLY A 95 8.44 -8.90 -2.27
CA GLY A 95 7.70 -8.85 -1.00
C GLY A 95 8.59 -8.43 0.15
N GLY A 96 8.32 -8.97 1.34
CA GLY A 96 9.20 -8.84 2.52
C GLY A 96 10.60 -9.43 2.33
N ASN A 97 10.83 -10.19 1.25
CA ASN A 97 12.12 -10.71 0.82
C ASN A 97 12.98 -9.70 0.03
N ILE A 98 12.58 -8.41 -0.04
CA ILE A 98 13.42 -7.36 -0.63
C ILE A 98 14.89 -7.35 -0.14
N PRO A 99 15.23 -7.70 1.12
CA PRO A 99 16.64 -7.78 1.52
C PRO A 99 17.44 -8.81 0.72
N ASP A 100 16.82 -9.91 0.29
CA ASP A 100 17.48 -10.98 -0.47
C ASP A 100 17.82 -10.53 -1.90
N TYR A 101 17.07 -9.58 -2.45
CA TYR A 101 17.23 -9.06 -3.82
C TYR A 101 18.04 -7.76 -3.87
N ALA A 102 18.33 -7.11 -2.74
CA ALA A 102 18.91 -5.76 -2.72
C ALA A 102 20.18 -5.59 -3.57
N ALA A 103 20.99 -6.64 -3.74
CA ALA A 103 22.20 -6.61 -4.56
C ALA A 103 21.96 -6.52 -6.09
N VAL A 104 20.76 -6.85 -6.56
CA VAL A 104 20.35 -6.78 -7.98
C VAL A 104 19.40 -5.61 -8.27
N LEU A 105 19.04 -4.82 -7.25
CA LEU A 105 18.11 -3.71 -7.39
C LEU A 105 18.84 -2.37 -7.56
N LEU A 106 18.25 -1.51 -8.39
CA LEU A 106 18.72 -0.16 -8.67
C LEU A 106 18.45 0.75 -7.46
N PRO A 107 19.46 1.49 -6.95
CA PRO A 107 19.24 2.56 -5.98
C PRO A 107 18.40 3.70 -6.60
N LEU A 108 17.36 4.14 -5.92
CA LEU A 108 16.37 5.09 -6.42
C LEU A 108 16.64 6.55 -6.01
N GLU A 109 17.60 6.79 -5.10
CA GLU A 109 17.95 8.15 -4.67
C GLU A 109 18.30 9.10 -5.82
N PRO A 110 19.04 8.68 -6.87
CA PRO A 110 19.34 9.56 -8.01
C PRO A 110 18.10 10.07 -8.76
N TYR A 111 16.96 9.42 -8.58
CA TYR A 111 15.69 9.74 -9.24
C TYR A 111 14.74 10.57 -8.37
N SER A 112 15.02 10.66 -7.08
CA SER A 112 14.20 11.38 -6.10
C SER A 112 14.15 12.88 -6.44
N GLY A 113 12.95 13.44 -6.50
CA GLY A 113 12.73 14.85 -6.83
C GLY A 113 12.77 15.17 -8.32
N ASN A 114 13.00 14.18 -9.18
CA ASN A 114 12.89 14.30 -10.63
C ASN A 114 11.88 13.28 -11.18
N LEU A 115 12.33 12.08 -11.58
CA LEU A 115 11.45 11.05 -12.14
C LEU A 115 10.58 10.36 -11.09
N LEU A 116 11.00 10.40 -9.82
CA LEU A 116 10.27 9.84 -8.70
C LEU A 116 10.00 10.91 -7.65
N ASN A 117 8.72 11.20 -7.41
CA ASN A 117 8.32 12.11 -6.34
C ASN A 117 8.21 11.35 -5.00
N THR A 118 9.30 11.28 -4.25
CA THR A 118 9.31 10.67 -2.92
C THR A 118 8.80 11.59 -1.82
N ALA A 119 8.67 12.90 -2.07
CA ALA A 119 8.25 13.88 -1.05
C ALA A 119 6.79 13.68 -0.60
N VAL A 120 5.98 13.03 -1.43
CA VAL A 120 4.57 12.71 -1.13
C VAL A 120 4.39 11.29 -0.58
N ILE A 121 5.48 10.51 -0.49
CA ILE A 121 5.46 9.14 0.03
C ILE A 121 5.76 9.19 1.53
N ASP A 122 5.00 8.41 2.31
CA ASP A 122 5.21 8.30 3.74
C ASP A 122 6.67 7.91 4.09
N PRO A 123 7.35 8.64 5.01
CA PRO A 123 8.72 8.34 5.38
C PRO A 123 8.94 6.90 5.88
N SER A 124 7.95 6.30 6.55
CA SER A 124 8.05 4.91 7.01
C SER A 124 7.96 3.92 5.87
N ALA A 125 7.17 4.21 4.83
CA ALA A 125 7.15 3.42 3.59
C ALA A 125 8.50 3.50 2.85
N LEU A 126 9.10 4.69 2.76
CA LEU A 126 10.46 4.87 2.20
C LEU A 126 11.52 4.11 3.02
N ALA A 127 11.45 4.19 4.34
CA ALA A 127 12.34 3.45 5.23
C ALA A 127 12.23 1.93 5.01
N SER A 128 11.02 1.42 4.75
CA SER A 128 10.80 -0.01 4.53
C SER A 128 11.40 -0.55 3.21
N GLY A 129 11.57 0.32 2.22
CA GLY A 129 12.27 0.01 0.97
C GLY A 129 13.77 0.32 0.98
N THR A 130 14.29 0.82 2.11
CA THR A 130 15.70 1.17 2.28
C THR A 130 16.48 -0.01 2.87
N ILE A 131 17.31 -0.66 2.05
CA ILE A 131 18.14 -1.79 2.46
C ILE A 131 19.61 -1.41 2.39
N GLY A 132 20.37 -1.66 3.46
CA GLY A 132 21.79 -1.31 3.51
C GLY A 132 22.07 0.19 3.31
N GLY A 133 21.12 1.05 3.72
CA GLY A 133 21.21 2.50 3.54
C GLY A 133 20.86 3.00 2.13
N LYS A 134 20.35 2.13 1.25
CA LYS A 134 19.91 2.49 -0.10
C LYS A 134 18.42 2.20 -0.31
N LEU A 135 17.67 3.18 -0.78
CA LEU A 135 16.28 3.03 -1.22
C LEU A 135 16.27 2.24 -2.53
N VAL A 136 15.88 0.97 -2.46
CA VAL A 136 15.89 0.04 -3.61
C VAL A 136 14.47 -0.37 -4.05
N GLY A 137 13.45 0.09 -3.35
CA GLY A 137 12.06 -0.19 -3.69
C GLY A 137 11.09 0.82 -3.11
N ILE A 138 9.95 0.97 -3.80
CA ILE A 138 8.82 1.78 -3.33
C ILE A 138 7.68 0.85 -2.98
N SER A 139 7.15 1.00 -1.77
CA SER A 139 6.01 0.20 -1.31
C SER A 139 4.81 0.38 -2.24
N THR A 140 4.23 -0.72 -2.72
CA THR A 140 3.01 -0.70 -3.55
C THR A 140 1.79 -0.23 -2.78
N GLY A 141 1.86 -0.36 -1.45
CA GLY A 141 0.78 -0.09 -0.53
C GLY A 141 1.20 -0.52 0.86
N VAL A 142 0.64 0.15 1.85
CA VAL A 142 0.92 -0.05 3.25
C VAL A 142 -0.35 -0.48 3.95
N ASN A 143 -0.19 -1.40 4.89
CA ASN A 143 -1.23 -1.76 5.83
C ASN A 143 -0.80 -1.27 7.21
N MET A 144 -1.74 -0.75 7.97
CA MET A 144 -1.47 -0.37 9.36
C MET A 144 -2.38 -1.19 10.28
N PRO A 145 -1.86 -1.64 11.44
CA PRO A 145 -2.71 -2.16 12.48
C PRO A 145 -3.48 -0.99 13.11
N ALA A 146 -4.78 -1.15 13.29
CA ALA A 146 -5.63 -0.13 13.89
C ALA A 146 -6.73 -0.77 14.76
N LEU A 147 -7.39 0.05 15.56
CA LEU A 147 -8.64 -0.33 16.19
C LEU A 147 -9.78 0.10 15.28
N VAL A 148 -10.68 -0.83 14.96
CA VAL A 148 -11.93 -0.52 14.26
C VAL A 148 -13.04 -0.32 15.29
N VAL A 149 -13.84 0.70 15.07
CA VAL A 149 -14.96 1.11 15.92
C VAL A 149 -16.24 0.96 15.12
N ASN A 150 -17.24 0.30 15.70
CA ASN A 150 -18.62 0.37 15.20
C ASN A 150 -19.22 1.71 15.66
N LYS A 151 -19.08 2.72 14.80
CA LYS A 151 -19.51 4.10 15.06
C LYS A 151 -21.00 4.17 15.35
N SER A 152 -21.82 3.51 14.52
CA SER A 152 -23.28 3.50 14.68
C SER A 152 -23.71 2.88 16.01
N MET A 153 -23.04 1.83 16.49
CA MET A 153 -23.33 1.25 17.81
C MET A 153 -23.03 2.22 18.95
N ILE A 154 -21.89 2.90 18.91
CA ILE A 154 -21.51 3.87 19.95
C ILE A 154 -22.44 5.08 19.95
N GLU A 155 -22.80 5.60 18.78
CA GLU A 155 -23.75 6.72 18.64
C GLU A 155 -25.16 6.32 19.13
N ARG A 156 -25.64 5.11 18.81
CA ARG A 156 -26.91 4.58 19.35
C ARG A 156 -26.88 4.42 20.86
N ALA A 157 -25.71 4.15 21.45
CA ALA A 157 -25.50 4.10 22.90
C ALA A 157 -25.44 5.50 23.55
N GLY A 158 -25.47 6.58 22.75
CA GLY A 158 -25.49 7.97 23.20
C GLY A 158 -24.14 8.45 23.73
N LEU A 159 -23.03 7.83 23.33
CA LEU A 159 -21.69 8.22 23.72
C LEU A 159 -20.98 8.90 22.55
N ALA A 160 -20.11 9.86 22.85
CA ALA A 160 -19.21 10.42 21.83
C ALA A 160 -18.22 9.36 21.34
N LEU A 161 -17.75 9.49 20.10
CA LEU A 161 -16.69 8.63 19.57
C LEU A 161 -15.37 8.86 20.32
N PRO A 162 -14.49 7.85 20.42
CA PRO A 162 -13.17 8.01 21.01
C PRO A 162 -12.39 9.12 20.29
N LYS A 163 -11.66 9.95 21.04
CA LYS A 163 -10.82 10.98 20.44
C LYS A 163 -9.67 10.34 19.68
N THR A 164 -9.25 10.99 18.59
CA THR A 164 -7.94 10.74 18.00
C THR A 164 -6.84 11.00 19.04
N SER A 165 -5.78 10.20 19.05
CA SER A 165 -4.65 10.31 19.98
C SER A 165 -4.94 9.99 21.46
N ILE A 166 -5.96 9.18 21.75
CA ILE A 166 -6.30 8.76 23.12
C ILE A 166 -5.14 8.00 23.80
N THR A 167 -4.89 8.24 25.09
CA THR A 167 -3.91 7.47 25.88
C THR A 167 -4.52 6.17 26.41
N TYR A 168 -3.70 5.20 26.83
CA TYR A 168 -4.21 3.95 27.43
C TYR A 168 -5.11 4.17 28.67
N PRO A 169 -4.77 5.06 29.62
CA PRO A 169 -5.66 5.37 30.74
C PRO A 169 -6.99 5.99 30.29
N GLU A 170 -6.96 6.98 29.40
CA GLU A 170 -8.19 7.60 28.87
C GLU A 170 -9.04 6.59 28.08
N PHE A 171 -8.40 5.69 27.34
CA PHE A 171 -9.08 4.64 26.60
C PHE A 171 -9.77 3.65 27.54
N ARG A 172 -9.11 3.27 28.64
CA ARG A 172 -9.73 2.45 29.69
C ARG A 172 -10.98 3.13 30.27
N ASP A 173 -10.89 4.41 30.61
CA ASP A 173 -12.02 5.17 31.15
C ASP A 173 -13.16 5.30 30.13
N TYR A 174 -12.82 5.43 28.84
CA TYR A 174 -13.78 5.39 27.75
C TYR A 174 -14.50 4.04 27.66
N LEU A 175 -13.76 2.92 27.72
CA LEU A 175 -14.34 1.58 27.69
C LEU A 175 -15.30 1.35 28.88
N ILE A 176 -14.99 1.88 30.07
CA ILE A 176 -15.89 1.83 31.24
C ILE A 176 -17.20 2.59 30.97
N GLN A 177 -17.11 3.81 30.43
CA GLN A 177 -18.29 4.60 30.07
C GLN A 177 -19.13 3.90 29.01
N LEU A 178 -18.48 3.34 27.99
CA LEU A 178 -19.15 2.59 26.93
C LEU A 178 -19.85 1.34 27.49
N LYS A 179 -19.19 0.58 28.37
CA LYS A 179 -19.80 -0.60 29.02
C LYS A 179 -21.12 -0.25 29.69
N ALA A 180 -21.18 0.88 30.40
CA ALA A 180 -22.38 1.32 31.11
C ALA A 180 -23.54 1.71 30.18
N LYS A 181 -23.29 1.88 28.88
CA LYS A 181 -24.27 2.26 27.85
C LYS A 181 -24.64 1.12 26.91
N LEU A 182 -23.84 0.05 26.88
CA LEU A 182 -24.08 -1.11 26.03
C LEU A 182 -25.14 -2.06 26.62
N PRO A 183 -25.90 -2.76 25.77
CA PRO A 183 -26.84 -3.77 26.25
C PRO A 183 -26.12 -4.97 26.85
N ALA A 184 -26.83 -5.72 27.70
CA ALA A 184 -26.29 -6.94 28.30
C ALA A 184 -25.79 -7.94 27.23
N GLY A 185 -24.60 -8.50 27.46
CA GLY A 185 -23.97 -9.44 26.52
C GLY A 185 -23.24 -8.79 25.33
N VAL A 186 -23.15 -7.45 25.30
CA VAL A 186 -22.28 -6.69 24.40
C VAL A 186 -21.19 -6.01 25.22
N TYR A 187 -19.94 -6.13 24.76
CA TYR A 187 -18.77 -5.67 25.48
C TYR A 187 -18.13 -4.47 24.77
N PRO A 188 -17.44 -3.58 25.49
CA PRO A 188 -16.77 -2.44 24.87
C PRO A 188 -15.78 -2.82 23.77
N MET A 189 -14.94 -3.85 23.98
CA MET A 189 -13.85 -4.19 23.07
C MET A 189 -13.59 -5.69 22.98
N GLN A 190 -13.09 -6.17 21.86
CA GLN A 190 -12.44 -7.48 21.71
C GLN A 190 -11.23 -7.64 22.65
N ASP A 191 -10.99 -8.84 23.17
CA ASP A 191 -9.75 -9.12 23.93
C ASP A 191 -8.54 -9.29 22.99
N ILE A 192 -8.01 -8.17 22.50
CA ILE A 192 -6.87 -8.15 21.59
C ILE A 192 -5.56 -8.63 22.24
N GLY A 193 -5.50 -8.73 23.57
CA GLY A 193 -4.36 -9.25 24.32
C GLY A 193 -4.31 -10.77 24.41
N SER A 194 -5.31 -11.45 23.86
CA SER A 194 -5.42 -12.93 23.86
C SER A 194 -5.61 -13.54 22.47
N LEU A 195 -5.59 -12.73 21.40
CA LEU A 195 -5.81 -13.21 20.04
C LEU A 195 -4.73 -14.18 19.56
N PRO A 196 -5.06 -15.12 18.64
CA PRO A 196 -4.03 -15.87 17.91
C PRO A 196 -3.02 -14.96 17.20
N SER A 197 -3.46 -13.78 16.76
CA SER A 197 -2.65 -12.72 16.13
C SER A 197 -2.08 -11.69 17.13
N ASN A 198 -2.05 -11.99 18.43
CA ASN A 198 -1.60 -11.08 19.50
C ASN A 198 -0.16 -10.55 19.30
N SER A 199 0.67 -11.20 18.47
CA SER A 199 1.98 -10.67 18.08
C SER A 199 1.92 -9.24 17.52
N THR A 200 0.79 -8.82 16.94
CA THR A 200 0.61 -7.46 16.40
C THR A 200 0.26 -6.43 17.48
N PRO A 201 -0.84 -6.56 18.26
CA PRO A 201 -1.10 -5.71 19.42
C PRO A 201 0.05 -5.66 20.42
N PHE A 202 0.70 -6.79 20.71
CA PHE A 202 1.87 -6.84 21.56
C PHE A 202 3.07 -6.15 20.91
N GLY A 203 3.33 -6.38 19.63
CA GLY A 203 4.40 -5.70 18.89
C GLY A 203 4.25 -4.18 18.85
N TYR A 204 3.02 -3.66 18.77
CA TYR A 204 2.72 -2.24 18.95
C TYR A 204 3.11 -1.79 20.37
N TRP A 205 2.66 -2.50 21.40
CA TRP A 205 2.95 -2.17 22.79
C TRP A 205 4.45 -2.11 23.09
N THR A 206 5.23 -3.07 22.60
CA THR A 206 6.66 -3.07 22.88
C THR A 206 7.36 -1.93 22.13
N ARG A 207 6.93 -1.58 20.90
CA ARG A 207 7.40 -0.36 20.20
C ARG A 207 7.02 0.93 20.92
N PHE A 208 5.81 1.00 21.46
CA PHE A 208 5.33 2.11 22.30
C PHE A 208 6.25 2.34 23.50
N ASN A 209 6.80 1.27 24.08
CA ASN A 209 7.76 1.33 25.19
C ASN A 209 9.24 1.42 24.75
N GLY A 210 9.51 1.60 23.46
CA GLY A 210 10.88 1.70 22.92
C GLY A 210 11.66 0.39 22.88
N THR A 211 10.98 -0.76 22.99
CA THR A 211 11.56 -2.11 22.99
C THR A 211 10.98 -2.93 21.83
N PRO A 212 11.45 -2.76 20.58
CA PRO A 212 10.89 -3.52 19.45
C PRO A 212 10.99 -5.04 19.70
N LEU A 213 9.95 -5.78 19.31
CA LEU A 213 9.83 -7.23 19.58
C LEU A 213 11.09 -8.00 19.18
N TYR A 214 11.67 -7.66 18.02
CA TYR A 214 12.89 -8.26 17.48
C TYR A 214 13.98 -7.21 17.26
N ASN A 215 15.22 -7.62 17.52
CA ASN A 215 16.43 -6.92 17.11
C ASN A 215 17.06 -7.70 15.95
N ALA A 216 17.00 -7.13 14.75
CA ALA A 216 17.53 -7.76 13.55
C ALA A 216 19.07 -7.90 13.58
N ALA A 217 19.78 -6.95 14.19
CA ALA A 217 21.24 -6.96 14.26
C ALA A 217 21.77 -8.09 15.14
N THR A 218 21.10 -8.37 16.26
CA THR A 218 21.49 -9.43 17.20
C THR A 218 20.74 -10.74 16.99
N LYS A 219 19.76 -10.77 16.06
CA LYS A 219 18.87 -11.92 15.82
C LYS A 219 18.19 -12.42 17.11
N SER A 220 17.80 -11.49 17.98
CA SER A 220 17.21 -11.79 19.30
C SER A 220 15.95 -10.97 19.56
N THR A 221 15.24 -11.23 20.65
CA THR A 221 14.14 -10.38 21.12
C THR A 221 14.67 -9.19 21.93
N SER A 222 14.07 -8.01 21.78
CA SER A 222 14.43 -6.82 22.60
C SER A 222 13.44 -6.52 23.73
N VAL A 223 12.42 -7.39 23.90
CA VAL A 223 11.35 -7.20 24.88
C VAL A 223 11.91 -7.28 26.29
N LYS A 224 11.61 -6.27 27.11
CA LYS A 224 11.89 -6.29 28.55
C LYS A 224 10.74 -6.97 29.27
N ALA A 225 11.06 -7.84 30.23
CA ALA A 225 10.06 -8.54 31.04
C ALA A 225 9.07 -7.57 31.73
N ALA A 226 9.56 -6.42 32.21
CA ALA A 226 8.72 -5.39 32.84
C ALA A 226 7.70 -4.77 31.87
N ASP A 227 8.05 -4.59 30.58
CA ASP A 227 7.12 -4.06 29.58
C ASP A 227 6.07 -5.12 29.22
N ALA A 228 6.48 -6.38 29.10
CA ALA A 228 5.55 -7.50 28.89
C ALA A 228 4.59 -7.69 30.07
N GLN A 229 5.07 -7.55 31.31
CA GLN A 229 4.24 -7.62 32.50
C GLN A 229 3.15 -6.55 32.49
N LYS A 230 3.51 -5.29 32.21
CA LYS A 230 2.53 -4.19 32.12
C LYS A 230 1.46 -4.43 31.04
N TYR A 231 1.83 -5.06 29.93
CA TYR A 231 0.86 -5.45 28.89
C TYR A 231 -0.15 -6.46 29.42
N LEU A 232 0.35 -7.51 30.09
CA LEU A 232 -0.51 -8.55 30.67
C LEU A 232 -1.41 -8.00 31.78
N GLU A 233 -0.88 -7.09 32.61
CA GLU A 233 -1.62 -6.37 33.66
C GLU A 233 -2.73 -5.49 33.06
N LEU A 234 -2.47 -4.77 31.97
CA LEU A 234 -3.46 -3.97 31.25
C LEU A 234 -4.65 -4.83 30.80
N PHE A 235 -4.40 -5.93 30.10
CA PHE A 235 -5.48 -6.80 29.63
C PHE A 235 -6.13 -7.62 30.75
N LYS A 236 -5.40 -7.91 31.82
CA LYS A 236 -5.99 -8.47 33.04
C LYS A 236 -7.00 -7.48 33.65
N ASP A 237 -6.63 -6.21 33.77
CA ASP A 237 -7.54 -5.18 34.25
C ASP A 237 -8.78 -5.06 33.35
N TYR A 238 -8.62 -5.11 32.02
CA TYR A 238 -9.77 -5.07 31.10
C TYR A 238 -10.71 -6.27 31.30
N ARG A 239 -10.17 -7.47 31.51
CA ARG A 239 -10.96 -8.67 31.82
C ARG A 239 -11.66 -8.58 33.18
N ASP A 240 -10.93 -8.19 34.23
CA ASP A 240 -11.46 -8.08 35.60
C ASP A 240 -12.60 -7.05 35.67
N ASN A 241 -12.54 -6.00 34.86
CA ASN A 241 -13.59 -4.98 34.76
C ASN A 241 -14.65 -5.29 33.70
N GLY A 242 -14.60 -6.45 33.03
CA GLY A 242 -15.56 -6.86 32.00
C GLY A 242 -15.64 -5.89 30.81
N LEU A 243 -14.51 -5.28 30.44
CA LEU A 243 -14.38 -4.40 29.26
C LEU A 243 -14.19 -5.20 27.98
N VAL A 244 -13.86 -6.49 28.11
CA VAL A 244 -13.76 -7.46 27.02
C VAL A 244 -14.64 -8.68 27.32
N PRO A 245 -15.04 -9.48 26.31
CA PRO A 245 -15.79 -10.71 26.53
C PRO A 245 -15.03 -11.70 27.42
N PRO A 246 -15.73 -12.50 28.25
CA PRO A 246 -15.10 -13.61 28.96
C PRO A 246 -14.64 -14.71 27.97
N PRO A 247 -13.69 -15.57 28.36
CA PRO A 247 -13.06 -16.54 27.44
C PRO A 247 -14.04 -17.48 26.73
N ASP A 248 -15.11 -17.91 27.39
CA ASP A 248 -16.15 -18.79 26.85
C ASP A 248 -16.97 -18.10 25.75
N ILE A 249 -17.19 -16.80 25.86
CA ILE A 249 -17.83 -16.00 24.81
C ILE A 249 -16.85 -15.72 23.67
N ALA A 250 -15.63 -15.30 23.99
CA ALA A 250 -14.58 -14.99 23.02
C ALA A 250 -14.24 -16.20 22.13
N ALA A 251 -14.21 -17.41 22.69
CA ALA A 251 -13.89 -18.65 21.96
C ALA A 251 -14.86 -18.98 20.82
N ASN A 252 -16.06 -18.37 20.78
CA ASN A 252 -17.01 -18.55 19.68
C ASN A 252 -16.64 -17.76 18.42
N TYR A 253 -15.65 -16.85 18.50
CA TYR A 253 -15.22 -15.98 17.43
C TYR A 253 -13.77 -16.28 17.08
N ALA A 254 -13.54 -16.82 15.88
CA ALA A 254 -12.19 -17.12 15.41
C ALA A 254 -11.40 -15.85 15.05
N GLU A 255 -12.09 -14.75 14.73
CA GLU A 255 -11.50 -13.44 14.44
C GLU A 255 -10.50 -13.48 13.28
N THR A 256 -10.74 -14.38 12.32
CA THR A 256 -9.89 -14.56 11.13
C THR A 256 -10.41 -13.78 9.92
N ASN A 257 -11.70 -13.45 9.90
CA ASN A 257 -12.41 -12.74 8.83
C ASN A 257 -13.73 -12.14 9.37
N ALA A 258 -14.45 -11.40 8.52
CA ALA A 258 -15.70 -10.75 8.89
C ALA A 258 -16.77 -11.72 9.41
N ASP A 259 -16.94 -12.88 8.76
CA ASP A 259 -17.94 -13.90 9.12
C ASP A 259 -17.73 -14.49 10.52
N THR A 260 -16.48 -14.49 10.99
CA THR A 260 -16.09 -15.05 12.30
C THR A 260 -15.79 -13.99 13.34
N SER A 261 -16.16 -12.72 13.08
CA SER A 261 -15.82 -11.60 13.96
C SER A 261 -16.89 -11.27 14.99
N ALA A 262 -16.46 -11.06 16.25
CA ALA A 262 -17.34 -10.57 17.31
C ALA A 262 -17.87 -9.15 17.03
N LEU A 263 -17.14 -8.34 16.25
CA LEU A 263 -17.58 -6.99 15.86
C LEU A 263 -18.81 -7.08 14.95
N ILE A 264 -18.73 -7.91 13.91
CA ILE A 264 -19.80 -8.11 12.92
C ILE A 264 -20.98 -8.83 13.56
N ALA A 265 -20.74 -9.78 14.46
CA ALA A 265 -21.77 -10.41 15.28
C ALA A 265 -22.40 -9.46 16.33
N GLY A 266 -21.93 -8.22 16.44
CA GLY A 266 -22.45 -7.20 17.36
C GLY A 266 -22.18 -7.50 18.83
N LYS A 267 -21.19 -8.34 19.15
CA LYS A 267 -20.79 -8.67 20.53
C LYS A 267 -19.78 -7.72 21.13
N VAL A 268 -19.05 -6.99 20.30
CA VAL A 268 -18.13 -5.94 20.74
C VAL A 268 -18.34 -4.68 19.92
N ALA A 269 -18.07 -3.51 20.53
CA ALA A 269 -18.13 -2.23 19.82
C ALA A 269 -16.80 -1.84 19.15
N ILE A 270 -15.68 -2.36 19.66
CA ILE A 270 -14.32 -2.05 19.19
C ILE A 270 -13.54 -3.36 18.98
N SER A 271 -12.86 -3.50 17.84
CA SER A 271 -11.99 -4.65 17.54
C SER A 271 -10.65 -4.20 16.96
N PHE A 272 -9.73 -5.14 16.78
CA PHE A 272 -8.49 -4.93 16.03
C PHE A 272 -8.66 -5.38 14.58
N LEU A 273 -8.19 -4.55 13.62
CA LEU A 273 -8.06 -4.92 12.21
C LEU A 273 -6.80 -4.31 11.59
N TRP A 274 -6.41 -4.85 10.44
CA TRP A 274 -5.53 -4.18 9.50
C TRP A 274 -6.35 -3.27 8.57
N THR A 275 -5.78 -2.14 8.15
CA THR A 275 -6.48 -1.14 7.34
C THR A 275 -7.12 -1.70 6.07
N ASN A 276 -6.49 -2.70 5.43
CA ASN A 276 -7.01 -3.35 4.22
C ASN A 276 -8.24 -4.24 4.45
N GLN A 277 -8.61 -4.52 5.70
CA GLN A 277 -9.76 -5.36 6.03
C GLN A 277 -11.07 -4.57 6.14
N LEU A 278 -11.01 -3.23 6.21
CA LEU A 278 -12.18 -2.40 6.49
C LEU A 278 -13.30 -2.59 5.48
N GLY A 279 -13.00 -2.60 4.17
CA GLY A 279 -14.01 -2.77 3.13
C GLY A 279 -14.83 -4.04 3.29
N ASN A 280 -14.16 -5.19 3.46
CA ASN A 280 -14.83 -6.48 3.70
C ASN A 280 -15.69 -6.48 4.98
N TYR A 281 -15.20 -5.86 6.05
CA TYR A 281 -15.96 -5.77 7.31
C TYR A 281 -17.16 -4.82 7.18
N GLN A 282 -16.99 -3.69 6.50
CA GLN A 282 -18.05 -2.73 6.24
C GLN A 282 -19.14 -3.34 5.36
N ALA A 283 -18.79 -4.14 4.35
CA ALA A 283 -19.75 -4.86 3.51
C ALA A 283 -20.58 -5.91 4.28
N ALA A 284 -20.02 -6.46 5.37
CA ALA A 284 -20.68 -7.46 6.21
C ALA A 284 -21.66 -6.86 7.24
N THR A 285 -21.78 -5.53 7.34
CA THR A 285 -22.70 -4.86 8.27
C THR A 285 -23.41 -3.66 7.63
N LYS A 286 -24.51 -3.22 8.23
CA LYS A 286 -25.17 -1.95 7.88
C LYS A 286 -24.72 -0.79 8.77
N ASP A 287 -24.05 -1.09 9.87
CA ASP A 287 -23.46 -0.08 10.75
C ASP A 287 -22.23 0.55 10.08
N GLU A 288 -22.01 1.83 10.32
CA GLU A 288 -20.81 2.53 9.87
C GLU A 288 -19.62 2.12 10.74
N LEU A 289 -18.54 1.69 10.10
CA LEU A 289 -17.27 1.33 10.73
C LEU A 289 -16.24 2.43 10.47
N MET A 290 -15.41 2.71 11.48
CA MET A 290 -14.31 3.67 11.32
C MET A 290 -13.06 3.20 12.06
N PHE A 291 -11.89 3.63 11.60
CA PHE A 291 -10.65 3.40 12.31
C PHE A 291 -10.36 4.48 13.35
N ILE A 292 -9.76 4.04 14.45
CA ILE A 292 -8.98 4.87 15.36
C ILE A 292 -7.59 4.25 15.51
N GLU A 293 -6.60 5.09 15.83
CA GLU A 293 -5.26 4.60 16.14
C GLU A 293 -5.26 3.79 17.44
N PHE A 294 -4.24 2.95 17.63
CA PHE A 294 -3.98 2.37 18.94
C PHE A 294 -3.71 3.47 19.98
N PRO A 295 -4.08 3.26 21.26
CA PRO A 295 -3.83 4.26 22.29
C PRO A 295 -2.33 4.64 22.37
N GLY A 296 -2.05 5.94 22.41
CA GLY A 296 -0.68 6.48 22.49
C GLY A 296 0.12 6.54 21.18
N ALA A 297 -0.50 6.23 20.02
CA ALA A 297 0.21 6.16 18.74
C ALA A 297 0.79 7.51 18.31
N ALA A 298 -0.01 8.58 18.38
CA ALA A 298 0.40 9.94 18.03
C ALA A 298 1.62 10.44 18.83
N ALA A 299 1.72 10.05 20.11
CA ALA A 299 2.82 10.48 20.99
C ALA A 299 4.12 9.69 20.76
N THR A 300 4.02 8.42 20.37
CA THR A 300 5.18 7.50 20.35
C THR A 300 5.67 7.16 18.95
N LYS A 301 4.88 7.42 17.90
CA LYS A 301 5.14 6.95 16.54
C LYS A 301 5.37 5.42 16.49
N ALA A 302 4.76 4.67 17.41
CA ALA A 302 4.94 3.23 17.55
C ALA A 302 4.16 2.41 16.51
N LEU A 303 3.16 3.02 15.88
CA LEU A 303 2.52 2.46 14.70
C LEU A 303 3.54 2.33 13.57
N TRP A 304 3.39 1.26 12.80
CA TRP A 304 4.17 1.06 11.61
C TRP A 304 3.26 0.82 10.42
N GLN A 305 3.72 1.30 9.29
CA GLN A 305 3.23 0.84 8.01
C GLN A 305 3.94 -0.46 7.67
N GLN A 306 3.16 -1.53 7.53
CA GLN A 306 3.65 -2.76 6.95
C GLN A 306 3.56 -2.61 5.43
N PRO A 307 4.70 -2.58 4.71
CA PRO A 307 4.65 -2.64 3.26
C PRO A 307 4.03 -3.97 2.84
N SER A 308 3.07 -3.90 1.94
CA SER A 308 2.48 -5.07 1.32
C SER A 308 3.53 -5.75 0.43
N GLN A 309 4.03 -5.00 -0.54
CA GLN A 309 4.95 -5.41 -1.59
C GLN A 309 5.76 -4.17 -2.02
N PHE A 310 6.74 -4.35 -2.88
CA PHE A 310 7.53 -3.25 -3.46
C PHE A 310 7.57 -3.33 -4.97
N TYR A 311 7.51 -2.17 -5.61
CA TYR A 311 8.00 -1.98 -6.97
C TYR A 311 9.49 -1.65 -6.91
N THR A 312 10.29 -2.40 -7.67
CA THR A 312 11.75 -2.26 -7.72
C THR A 312 12.22 -2.28 -9.17
N VAL A 313 13.36 -1.66 -9.45
CA VAL A 313 13.98 -1.67 -10.78
C VAL A 313 15.21 -2.58 -10.73
N ASN A 314 15.35 -3.46 -11.70
CA ASN A 314 16.56 -4.25 -11.89
C ASN A 314 17.73 -3.32 -12.26
N LYS A 315 18.84 -3.38 -11.52
CA LYS A 315 20.00 -2.51 -11.77
C LYS A 315 20.62 -2.70 -13.16
N ASP A 316 20.39 -3.85 -13.80
CA ASP A 316 20.92 -4.19 -15.12
C ASP A 316 19.97 -3.83 -16.28
N SER A 317 18.79 -3.28 -15.98
CA SER A 317 17.83 -2.76 -16.96
C SER A 317 18.49 -1.79 -17.92
N LYS A 318 18.10 -1.85 -19.20
CA LYS A 318 18.57 -0.91 -20.23
C LYS A 318 17.73 0.37 -20.30
N HIS A 319 16.63 0.41 -19.53
CA HIS A 319 15.64 1.47 -19.55
C HIS A 319 15.26 1.91 -18.12
N PRO A 320 16.25 2.25 -17.26
CA PRO A 320 16.00 2.52 -15.85
C PRO A 320 15.13 3.78 -15.66
N ASP A 321 15.28 4.79 -16.50
CA ASP A 321 14.54 6.05 -16.41
C ASP A 321 13.05 5.83 -16.72
N GLU A 322 12.74 5.09 -17.79
CA GLU A 322 11.38 4.70 -18.14
C GLU A 322 10.76 3.78 -17.07
N ALA A 323 11.55 2.86 -16.51
CA ALA A 323 11.11 1.98 -15.43
C ALA A 323 10.74 2.77 -14.16
N VAL A 324 11.59 3.71 -13.74
CA VAL A 324 11.32 4.59 -12.59
C VAL A 324 10.11 5.48 -12.87
N LYS A 325 9.95 5.99 -14.10
CA LYS A 325 8.77 6.76 -14.50
C LYS A 325 7.49 5.96 -14.35
N PHE A 326 7.49 4.68 -14.75
CA PHE A 326 6.36 3.78 -14.57
C PHE A 326 6.07 3.51 -13.09
N ILE A 327 7.09 3.27 -12.26
CA ILE A 327 6.91 3.12 -10.81
C ILE A 327 6.29 4.38 -10.21
N ASN A 328 6.79 5.57 -10.54
CA ASN A 328 6.24 6.84 -10.07
C ASN A 328 4.77 6.99 -10.46
N PHE A 329 4.40 6.63 -11.69
CA PHE A 329 3.00 6.61 -12.12
C PHE A 329 2.16 5.66 -11.26
N LEU A 330 2.59 4.40 -11.07
CA LEU A 330 1.84 3.42 -10.28
C LEU A 330 1.59 3.86 -8.83
N VAL A 331 2.52 4.60 -8.22
CA VAL A 331 2.44 4.94 -6.78
C VAL A 331 1.87 6.33 -6.50
N ASN A 332 2.05 7.29 -7.41
CA ASN A 332 1.72 8.71 -7.17
C ASN A 332 0.61 9.25 -8.06
N ASP A 333 0.33 8.65 -9.23
CA ASP A 333 -0.67 9.16 -10.16
C ASP A 333 -2.09 8.91 -9.61
N PRO A 334 -2.93 9.94 -9.47
CA PRO A 334 -4.29 9.81 -8.94
C PRO A 334 -5.20 8.87 -9.75
N ASP A 335 -5.04 8.79 -11.06
CA ASP A 335 -5.90 7.95 -11.90
C ASP A 335 -5.41 6.51 -11.90
N ALA A 336 -4.09 6.29 -11.88
CA ALA A 336 -3.53 4.97 -11.58
C ALA A 336 -4.00 4.47 -10.20
N ALA A 337 -4.02 5.34 -9.19
CA ALA A 337 -4.48 4.99 -7.85
C ALA A 337 -5.95 4.54 -7.83
N LYS A 338 -6.84 5.22 -8.56
CA LYS A 338 -8.26 4.81 -8.66
C LYS A 338 -8.43 3.44 -9.33
N ILE A 339 -7.64 3.16 -10.37
CA ILE A 339 -7.66 1.86 -11.06
C ILE A 339 -7.15 0.76 -10.12
N LEU A 340 -6.00 0.98 -9.49
CA LEU A 340 -5.33 -0.03 -8.66
C LEU A 340 -6.03 -0.25 -7.30
N GLY A 341 -6.72 0.78 -6.78
CA GLY A 341 -7.38 0.77 -5.48
C GLY A 341 -6.46 0.33 -4.35
N SER A 342 -7.01 -0.41 -3.39
CA SER A 342 -6.28 -0.99 -2.25
C SER A 342 -5.83 -2.45 -2.47
N ASN A 343 -5.90 -2.98 -3.70
CA ASN A 343 -5.60 -4.40 -4.00
C ASN A 343 -4.18 -4.84 -3.59
N ARG A 344 -3.23 -3.90 -3.61
CA ARG A 344 -1.83 -4.09 -3.19
C ARG A 344 -1.51 -3.36 -1.87
N GLY A 345 -2.52 -3.05 -1.06
CA GLY A 345 -2.43 -2.27 0.16
C GLY A 345 -2.87 -0.81 -0.04
N SER A 346 -3.12 -0.08 1.04
CA SER A 346 -3.48 1.35 0.96
C SER A 346 -2.29 2.16 0.45
N SER A 347 -2.46 3.10 -0.48
CA SER A 347 -1.31 3.81 -1.05
C SER A 347 -0.48 4.54 0.02
N ALA A 348 0.84 4.40 -0.05
CA ALA A 348 1.79 5.15 0.77
C ALA A 348 1.92 6.62 0.34
N SER A 349 1.43 6.97 -0.86
CA SER A 349 1.44 8.32 -1.40
C SER A 349 0.24 9.15 -0.94
N ALA A 350 0.50 10.35 -0.43
CA ALA A 350 -0.55 11.29 -0.04
C ALA A 350 -1.42 11.73 -1.23
N THR A 351 -0.84 11.88 -2.42
CA THR A 351 -1.58 12.28 -3.63
C THR A 351 -2.54 11.18 -4.08
N ALA A 352 -2.06 9.93 -4.08
CA ALA A 352 -2.88 8.77 -4.38
C ALA A 352 -4.01 8.58 -3.36
N ARG A 353 -3.74 8.76 -2.04
CA ARG A 353 -4.79 8.69 -1.02
C ARG A 353 -5.85 9.78 -1.18
N ALA A 354 -5.45 11.01 -1.49
CA ALA A 354 -6.38 12.13 -1.68
C ALA A 354 -7.31 11.95 -2.90
N SER A 355 -6.96 11.07 -3.84
CA SER A 355 -7.78 10.80 -5.03
C SER A 355 -9.07 10.00 -4.75
N GLY A 356 -9.26 9.53 -3.52
CA GLY A 356 -10.41 8.70 -3.15
C GLY A 356 -10.31 7.27 -3.66
N ALA A 357 -9.10 6.79 -3.98
CA ALA A 357 -8.83 5.43 -4.39
C ALA A 357 -9.22 4.41 -3.31
N THR A 358 -10.46 3.97 -3.37
CA THR A 358 -11.03 2.84 -2.62
C THR A 358 -11.14 1.67 -3.61
N SER A 359 -10.78 0.45 -3.21
CA SER A 359 -11.00 -0.70 -4.09
C SER A 359 -12.51 -0.92 -4.33
N PRO A 360 -12.92 -1.71 -5.34
CA PRO A 360 -14.28 -2.24 -5.41
C PRO A 360 -14.70 -3.08 -4.19
N ALA A 361 -13.76 -3.46 -3.30
CA ALA A 361 -14.07 -4.08 -2.01
C ALA A 361 -14.30 -3.05 -0.89
N ASP A 362 -14.03 -1.78 -1.15
CA ASP A 362 -14.22 -0.63 -0.26
C ASP A 362 -15.40 0.27 -0.70
N GLN A 363 -16.14 -0.12 -1.75
CA GLN A 363 -17.47 0.37 -2.15
C GLN A 363 -18.51 -0.70 -1.83
#